data_AF-Q91UM4-F1
#
_entry.id   AF-Q91UM4-F1
#
_cell.length_a   1.000
_cell.length_b   1.000
_cell.length_c   1.000
_cell.angle_alpha   90.00
_cell.angle_beta   90.00
_cell.angle_gamma   90.00
#
_symmetry.space_group_name_H-M   'P 1'
#
loop_
_entity.id
_entity.type
_entity.pdbx_description
1 polymer ?
#
loop_
_entity_poly.entity_id
_entity_poly.type
_entity_poly.pdbx_seq_one_letter_code
_entity_poly.pdbx_strand_id
1 'polypeptide(L)'
;MSKEVTMTIRVEPDLRSSFSEAAEQEHRPAAQVLRDFMREYVERVRTRTPAISAAERKRREEAVNYGRASVGLEGFKLSKTDEKHAQRFINGEIELAEFVKVRNDSAQER
;
A
#
# COMPACT_ATOMS: atom_id res chain seq x y z
N MET A 1 18.86 10.56 20.35
CA MET A 1 20.01 10.89 19.49
C MET A 1 19.83 10.19 18.15
N SER A 2 19.25 10.85 17.15
CA SER A 2 19.15 10.30 15.79
C SER A 2 20.52 10.38 15.14
N LYS A 3 21.08 9.23 14.75
CA LYS A 3 22.39 9.15 14.11
C LYS A 3 22.31 9.81 12.73
N GLU A 4 23.07 10.88 12.50
CA GLU A 4 23.22 11.43 11.16
C GLU A 4 23.96 10.43 10.28
N VAL A 5 23.45 10.22 9.06
CA VAL A 5 24.02 9.30 8.08
C VAL A 5 24.31 10.11 6.81
N THR A 6 25.54 10.07 6.34
CA THR A 6 25.96 10.70 5.09
C THR A 6 25.88 9.68 3.96
N MET A 7 25.26 10.06 2.85
CA MET A 7 25.18 9.27 1.62
C MET A 7 25.83 10.03 0.47
N THR A 8 26.74 9.38 -0.26
CA THR A 8 27.43 9.96 -1.43
C THR A 8 26.92 9.29 -2.69
N ILE A 9 26.44 10.07 -3.65
CA ILE A 9 25.92 9.60 -4.94
C ILE A 9 26.72 10.28 -6.06
N ARG A 10 27.05 9.53 -7.13
CA ARG A 10 27.61 10.10 -8.35
C ARG A 10 26.47 10.44 -9.31
N VAL A 11 26.53 11.65 -9.88
CA VAL A 11 25.55 12.16 -10.84
C VAL A 11 26.30 12.87 -11.97
N GLU A 12 25.64 13.03 -13.11
CA GLU A 12 26.19 13.82 -14.21
C GLU A 12 26.37 15.30 -13.80
N PRO A 13 27.45 15.97 -14.24
CA PRO A 13 27.71 17.36 -13.88
C PRO A 13 26.57 18.32 -14.26
N ASP A 14 26.00 18.14 -15.44
CA ASP A 14 24.93 19.00 -15.96
C ASP A 14 23.63 18.83 -15.16
N LEU A 15 23.33 17.60 -14.73
CA LEU A 15 22.21 17.31 -13.84
C LEU A 15 22.40 17.96 -12.47
N ARG A 16 23.60 17.89 -11.91
CA ARG A 16 23.92 18.57 -10.63
C ARG A 16 23.69 20.07 -10.75
N SER A 17 24.20 20.69 -11.82
CA SER A 17 24.06 22.14 -12.03
C SER A 17 22.59 22.54 -12.14
N SER A 18 21.83 21.85 -13.00
CA SER A 18 20.40 22.12 -13.21
C SER A 18 19.59 21.94 -11.93
N PHE A 19 19.89 20.90 -11.14
CA PHE A 19 19.21 20.65 -9.87
C PHE A 19 19.52 21.74 -8.83
N SER A 20 20.78 22.18 -8.74
CA SER A 20 21.18 23.27 -7.84
C SER A 20 20.49 24.57 -8.20
N GLU A 21 20.47 24.95 -9.48
CA GLU A 21 19.81 26.17 -9.96
C GLU A 21 18.30 26.14 -9.68
N ALA A 22 17.63 25.02 -9.97
CA ALA A 22 16.20 24.87 -9.68
C ALA A 22 15.89 24.95 -8.17
N ALA A 23 16.74 24.37 -7.32
CA ALA A 23 16.56 24.43 -5.87
C ALA A 23 16.74 25.87 -5.33
N GLU A 24 17.71 26.62 -5.88
CA GLU A 24 17.94 28.02 -5.55
C GLU A 24 16.78 28.93 -5.99
N GLN A 25 16.25 28.71 -7.19
CA GLN A 25 15.09 29.44 -7.72
C GLN A 25 13.84 29.25 -6.85
N GLU A 26 13.66 28.04 -6.30
CA GLU A 26 12.59 27.71 -5.37
C GLU A 26 12.92 28.10 -3.91
N HIS A 27 14.10 28.70 -3.66
CA HIS A 27 14.61 29.05 -2.33
C HIS A 27 14.61 27.89 -1.33
N ARG A 28 14.88 26.67 -1.83
CA ARG A 28 14.90 25.44 -1.02
C ARG A 28 16.31 24.87 -0.96
N PRO A 29 16.78 24.40 0.21
CA PRO A 29 18.04 23.67 0.28
C PRO A 29 17.98 22.40 -0.58
N ALA A 30 18.97 22.19 -1.44
CA ALA A 30 19.07 21.01 -2.31
C ALA A 30 18.91 19.68 -1.54
N ALA A 31 19.52 19.57 -0.35
CA ALA A 31 19.38 18.42 0.53
C ALA A 31 17.94 18.21 1.04
N GLN A 32 17.18 19.30 1.25
CA GLN A 32 15.77 19.19 1.62
C GLN A 32 14.94 18.61 0.48
N VAL A 33 15.15 19.08 -0.75
CA VAL A 33 14.47 18.57 -1.94
C VAL A 33 14.73 17.07 -2.13
N LEU A 34 15.99 16.64 -1.99
CA LEU A 34 16.33 15.20 -2.06
C LEU A 34 15.64 14.38 -0.97
N ARG A 35 15.59 14.89 0.27
CA ARG A 35 14.90 14.19 1.38
C ARG A 35 13.41 14.05 1.11
N ASP A 36 12.76 15.10 0.61
CA ASP A 36 11.34 15.08 0.30
C ASP A 36 11.05 14.09 -0.83
N PHE A 37 11.84 14.13 -1.90
CA PHE A 37 11.74 13.17 -3.01
C PHE A 37 11.93 11.72 -2.55
N MET A 38 12.93 11.46 -1.69
CA MET A 38 13.14 10.12 -1.14
C MET A 38 11.96 9.64 -0.30
N ARG A 39 11.35 10.51 0.52
CA ARG A 39 10.15 10.16 1.30
C ARG A 39 8.98 9.82 0.38
N GLU A 40 8.71 10.66 -0.62
CA GLU A 40 7.65 10.43 -1.59
C GLU A 40 7.87 9.11 -2.37
N TYR A 41 9.09 8.85 -2.81
CA TYR A 41 9.45 7.62 -3.49
C TYR A 41 9.19 6.38 -2.62
N VAL A 42 9.57 6.43 -1.34
CA VAL A 42 9.32 5.32 -0.40
C VAL A 42 7.83 5.09 -0.21
N GLU A 43 7.03 6.12 -0.01
CA GLU A 43 5.57 5.99 0.13
C GLU A 43 4.92 5.44 -1.13
N ARG A 44 5.36 5.89 -2.31
CA ARG A 44 4.89 5.36 -3.59
C ARG A 44 5.24 3.87 -3.77
N VAL A 45 6.42 3.44 -3.32
CA VAL A 45 6.81 2.02 -3.37
C VAL A 45 6.03 1.19 -2.37
N ARG A 46 5.80 1.69 -1.15
CA ARG A 46 4.99 1.03 -0.11
C ARG A 46 3.55 0.82 -0.56
N THR A 47 2.96 1.82 -1.21
CA THR A 47 1.58 1.73 -1.74
C THR A 47 1.46 0.79 -2.95
N ARG A 48 2.55 0.57 -3.70
CA ARG A 48 2.57 -0.34 -4.86
C ARG A 48 2.92 -1.78 -4.50
N THR A 49 3.64 -1.99 -3.41
CA THR A 49 4.05 -3.32 -2.97
C THR A 49 2.92 -3.91 -2.14
N PRO A 50 2.37 -5.08 -2.49
CA PRO A 50 1.37 -5.73 -1.65
C PRO A 50 1.96 -5.89 -0.24
N ALA A 51 1.18 -5.53 0.78
CA ALA A 51 1.63 -5.53 2.18
C ALA A 51 2.06 -6.93 2.66
N ILE A 52 1.74 -7.97 1.88
CA ILE A 52 2.02 -9.37 2.14
C ILE A 52 2.77 -10.00 0.96
N SER A 53 3.50 -11.08 1.25
CA SER A 53 4.20 -11.85 0.22
C SER A 53 3.23 -12.49 -0.79
N ALA A 54 3.73 -12.81 -2.00
CA ALA A 54 2.94 -13.52 -3.00
C ALA A 54 2.42 -14.88 -2.49
N ALA A 55 3.20 -15.58 -1.67
CA ALA A 55 2.79 -16.84 -1.05
C ALA A 55 1.64 -16.64 -0.06
N GLU A 56 1.70 -15.59 0.78
CA GLU A 56 0.62 -15.28 1.71
C GLU A 56 -0.64 -14.81 0.97
N ARG A 57 -0.50 -13.98 -0.06
CA ARG A 57 -1.62 -13.60 -0.95
C ARG A 57 -2.31 -14.83 -1.52
N LYS A 58 -1.55 -15.79 -2.05
CA LYS A 58 -2.08 -17.04 -2.61
C LYS A 58 -2.82 -17.86 -1.55
N ARG A 59 -2.24 -17.99 -0.35
CA ARG A 59 -2.89 -18.69 0.77
C ARG A 59 -4.23 -18.06 1.15
N ARG A 60 -4.30 -16.72 1.21
CA ARG A 60 -5.55 -16.00 1.49
C ARG A 60 -6.58 -16.18 0.38
N GLU A 61 -6.14 -16.13 -0.88
CA GLU A 61 -6.98 -16.35 -2.06
C GLU A 61 -7.61 -17.75 -2.06
N GLU A 62 -6.83 -18.79 -1.77
CA GLU A 62 -7.34 -20.17 -1.64
C GLU A 62 -8.38 -20.31 -0.53
N ALA A 63 -8.14 -19.72 0.65
CA ALA A 63 -9.07 -19.75 1.77
C ALA A 63 -10.40 -19.04 1.45
N VAL A 64 -10.35 -17.87 0.80
CA VAL A 64 -11.54 -17.13 0.36
C VAL A 64 -12.30 -17.90 -0.71
N ASN A 65 -11.59 -18.49 -1.68
CA ASN A 65 -12.19 -19.30 -2.74
C ASN A 65 -12.92 -20.51 -2.17
N TYR A 66 -12.33 -21.18 -1.19
CA TYR A 66 -12.95 -22.28 -0.48
C TYR A 66 -14.24 -21.84 0.22
N GLY A 67 -14.21 -20.78 1.02
CA GLY A 67 -15.40 -20.25 1.69
C GLY A 67 -16.51 -19.87 0.72
N ARG A 68 -16.16 -19.20 -0.38
CA ARG A 68 -17.10 -18.85 -1.46
C ARG A 68 -17.73 -20.07 -2.13
N ALA A 69 -16.93 -21.11 -2.40
CA ALA A 69 -17.44 -22.35 -3.00
C ALA A 69 -18.43 -23.06 -2.07
N SER A 70 -18.10 -23.17 -0.78
CA SER A 70 -18.98 -23.76 0.23
C SER A 70 -20.32 -23.03 0.32
N VAL A 71 -20.31 -21.70 0.38
CA VAL A 71 -21.53 -20.86 0.38
C VAL A 71 -22.35 -21.06 -0.90
N GLY A 72 -21.67 -21.21 -2.05
CA GLY A 72 -22.31 -21.46 -3.34
C GLY A 72 -23.01 -22.82 -3.44
N LEU A 73 -22.46 -23.87 -2.79
CA LEU A 73 -23.10 -25.19 -2.72
C LEU A 73 -24.42 -25.16 -1.95
N GLU A 74 -24.53 -24.25 -0.98
CA GLU A 74 -25.76 -23.98 -0.23
C GLU A 74 -26.75 -23.07 -1.00
N GLY A 75 -26.43 -22.68 -2.24
CA GLY A 75 -27.28 -21.84 -3.09
C GLY A 75 -27.19 -20.33 -2.80
N PHE A 76 -26.31 -19.91 -1.91
CA PHE A 76 -26.11 -18.49 -1.59
C PHE A 76 -25.04 -17.86 -2.49
N LYS A 77 -25.13 -16.54 -2.66
CA LYS A 77 -24.12 -15.73 -3.37
C LYS A 77 -23.63 -14.62 -2.47
N LEU A 78 -22.32 -14.40 -2.46
CA LEU A 78 -21.72 -13.27 -1.75
C LEU A 78 -22.20 -11.95 -2.36
N SER A 79 -22.41 -10.94 -1.53
CA SER A 79 -22.71 -9.60 -2.02
C SER A 79 -21.46 -8.97 -2.65
N LYS A 80 -21.63 -7.99 -3.54
CA LYS A 80 -20.50 -7.23 -4.10
C LYS A 80 -19.65 -6.55 -3.02
N THR A 81 -20.28 -6.20 -1.90
CA THR A 81 -19.61 -5.57 -0.76
C THR A 81 -18.69 -6.58 -0.06
N ASP A 82 -19.14 -7.82 0.12
CA ASP A 82 -18.35 -8.89 0.72
C ASP A 82 -17.22 -9.36 -0.20
N GLU A 83 -17.46 -9.42 -1.51
CA GLU A 83 -16.42 -9.71 -2.50
C GLU A 83 -15.28 -8.68 -2.45
N LYS A 84 -15.62 -7.38 -2.35
CA LYS A 84 -14.62 -6.33 -2.18
C LYS A 84 -13.88 -6.46 -0.85
N HIS A 85 -14.58 -6.76 0.24
CA HIS A 85 -13.97 -6.96 1.56
C HIS A 85 -12.98 -8.14 1.56
N ALA A 86 -13.35 -9.24 0.90
CA ALA A 86 -12.47 -10.39 0.70
C ALA A 86 -11.26 -10.06 -0.17
N GLN A 87 -11.42 -9.25 -1.22
CA GLN A 87 -10.29 -8.84 -2.05
C GLN A 87 -9.27 -7.99 -1.27
N ARG A 88 -9.74 -7.09 -0.39
CA ARG A 88 -8.85 -6.31 0.51
C ARG A 88 -8.05 -7.23 1.42
N PHE A 89 -8.67 -8.28 1.96
CA PHE A 89 -7.97 -9.28 2.77
C PHE A 89 -6.93 -10.05 1.94
N ILE A 90 -7.29 -10.52 0.75
CA ILE A 90 -6.38 -11.21 -0.17
C ILE A 90 -5.18 -10.34 -0.53
N ASN A 91 -5.36 -9.04 -0.73
CA ASN A 91 -4.28 -8.12 -1.08
C ASN A 91 -3.40 -7.69 0.10
N GLY A 92 -3.77 -8.06 1.33
CA GLY A 92 -3.07 -7.61 2.54
C GLY A 92 -3.43 -6.20 3.00
N GLU A 93 -4.50 -5.61 2.46
CA GLU A 93 -4.97 -4.28 2.84
C GLU A 93 -5.68 -4.28 4.20
N ILE A 94 -6.19 -5.44 4.63
CA ILE A 94 -6.79 -5.66 5.94
C ILE A 94 -6.29 -6.96 6.57
N GLU A 95 -6.28 -6.99 7.90
CA GLU A 95 -5.91 -8.16 8.68
C GLU A 95 -7.10 -9.09 8.91
N LEU A 96 -6.81 -10.33 9.32
CA LEU A 96 -7.83 -11.35 9.56
C LEU A 96 -8.90 -10.88 10.57
N ALA A 97 -8.49 -10.16 11.61
CA ALA A 97 -9.40 -9.65 12.63
C ALA A 97 -10.45 -8.68 12.07
N GLU A 98 -10.10 -7.87 11.08
CA GLU A 98 -11.05 -6.99 10.37
C GLU A 98 -11.86 -7.79 9.34
N PHE A 99 -11.25 -8.76 8.68
CA PHE A 99 -11.92 -9.60 7.67
C PHE A 99 -13.08 -10.42 8.26
N VAL A 100 -12.90 -11.01 9.45
CA VAL A 100 -13.92 -11.85 10.11
C VAL A 100 -14.91 -11.07 10.98
N LYS A 101 -14.72 -9.75 11.11
CA LYS A 101 -15.61 -8.93 11.94
C LYS A 101 -17.01 -8.95 11.34
N VAL A 102 -17.97 -9.51 12.09
CA VAL A 102 -19.38 -9.55 11.68
C VAL A 102 -19.85 -8.13 11.41
N ARG A 103 -20.20 -7.85 10.15
CA ARG A 103 -20.84 -6.60 9.78
C ARG A 103 -22.31 -6.70 10.14
N ASN A 104 -22.69 -6.07 11.24
CA ASN A 104 -24.10 -5.82 11.52
C ASN A 104 -24.56 -4.71 10.58
N ASP A 105 -25.17 -5.08 9.44
CA ASP A 105 -25.79 -4.14 8.50
C ASP A 105 -27.11 -3.54 9.03
N SER A 106 -27.44 -3.70 10.32
CA SER A 106 -28.66 -3.18 10.96
C SER A 106 -28.66 -1.66 11.24
N ALA A 107 -27.79 -0.88 10.57
CA ALA A 107 -27.65 0.56 10.82
C ALA A 107 -27.81 1.47 9.58
N GLN A 108 -28.26 0.95 8.44
CA GLN A 108 -28.52 1.78 7.24
C GLN A 108 -29.93 1.56 6.65
N GLU A 109 -30.95 1.58 7.49
CA GLU A 109 -32.33 1.91 7.08
C GLU A 109 -32.98 2.77 8.17
N ARG A 110 -32.68 4.07 8.18
CA ARG A 110 -33.53 5.14 8.74
C ARG A 110 -33.35 6.41 7.93
#